data_AF-A0A5R2N0L6-F1
#
_entry.id   AF-A0A5R2N0L6-F1
#
_cell.length_a   1.000
_cell.length_b   1.000
_cell.length_c   1.000
_cell.angle_alpha   90.00
_cell.angle_beta   90.00
_cell.angle_gamma   90.00
#
_symmetry.space_group_name_H-M   'P 1'
#
loop_
_entity.id
_entity.type
_entity.pdbx_description
1 polymer ?
#
loop_
_entity_poly.entity_id
_entity_poly.type
_entity_poly.pdbx_seq_one_letter_code
_entity_poly.pdbx_strand_id
1 'polypeptide(L)'
;EQDRRLKAAAATLKISPADVPARVEALLEERKKLEKDLTEARKKLALGGGSPADAPAANEIVAGVGFLGKAVSGVSPKDLKPLADAGKTSLGSGVVVFVGAGEDNKASVVVAVTDDLVSRFSAVDLVRVASAALGGQGGG
;
A
#
# COMPACT_ATOMS: atom_id res chain seq x y z
N GLU A 1 3.62 -33.78 27.82
CA GLU A 1 2.82 -32.89 26.93
C GLU A 1 3.67 -32.05 25.98
N GLN A 2 4.75 -31.39 26.46
CA GLN A 2 5.68 -30.61 25.62
C GLN A 2 6.27 -31.40 24.44
N ASP A 3 6.78 -32.62 24.69
CA ASP A 3 7.33 -33.50 23.65
C ASP A 3 6.30 -33.85 22.55
N ARG A 4 5.02 -34.05 22.95
CA ARG A 4 3.92 -34.30 22.02
C ARG A 4 3.65 -33.08 21.11
N ARG A 5 3.68 -31.88 21.68
CA ARG A 5 3.49 -30.62 20.92
C ARG A 5 4.64 -30.38 19.94
N LEU A 6 5.88 -30.67 20.34
CA LEU A 6 7.05 -30.53 19.47
C LEU A 6 7.00 -31.52 18.29
N LYS A 7 6.66 -32.79 18.54
CA LYS A 7 6.48 -33.80 17.49
C LYS A 7 5.35 -33.44 16.52
N ALA A 8 4.26 -32.83 17.00
CA ALA A 8 3.17 -32.37 16.14
C ALA A 8 3.61 -31.20 15.23
N ALA A 9 4.36 -30.23 15.76
CA ALA A 9 4.94 -29.15 14.97
C ALA A 9 5.92 -29.68 13.90
N ALA A 10 6.81 -30.61 14.29
CA ALA A 10 7.74 -31.26 13.38
C ALA A 10 7.03 -32.01 12.24
N ALA A 11 5.97 -32.75 12.56
CA ALA A 11 5.15 -33.45 11.57
C ALA A 11 4.45 -32.50 10.59
N THR A 12 3.95 -31.36 11.08
CA THR A 12 3.32 -30.32 10.25
C THR A 12 4.33 -29.70 9.28
N LEU A 13 5.54 -29.45 9.77
CA LEU A 13 6.66 -28.91 9.00
C LEU A 13 7.39 -29.97 8.16
N LYS A 14 7.02 -31.26 8.31
CA LYS A 14 7.63 -32.43 7.65
C LYS A 14 9.15 -32.54 7.86
N ILE A 15 9.60 -32.35 9.09
CA ILE A 15 11.01 -32.37 9.51
C ILE A 15 11.18 -33.16 10.82
N SER A 16 12.43 -33.33 11.26
CA SER A 16 12.70 -33.89 12.59
C SER A 16 12.38 -32.88 13.70
N PRO A 17 12.04 -33.33 14.94
CA PRO A 17 11.84 -32.44 16.07
C PRO A 17 13.04 -31.53 16.40
N ALA A 18 14.25 -31.97 16.09
CA ALA A 18 15.47 -31.21 16.35
C ALA A 18 15.63 -30.01 15.39
N ASP A 19 15.09 -30.11 14.17
CA ASP A 19 15.21 -29.08 13.14
C ASP A 19 14.14 -27.98 13.26
N VAL A 20 13.15 -28.17 14.14
CA VAL A 20 11.99 -27.28 14.28
C VAL A 20 12.41 -25.82 14.52
N PRO A 21 13.32 -25.50 15.44
CA PRO A 21 13.71 -24.11 15.68
C PRO A 21 14.28 -23.44 14.41
N ALA A 22 15.23 -24.09 13.74
CA ALA A 22 15.87 -23.57 12.53
C ALA A 22 14.86 -23.42 11.38
N ARG A 23 13.92 -24.35 11.23
CA ARG A 23 12.88 -24.25 10.19
C ARG A 23 11.90 -23.12 10.47
N VAL A 24 11.53 -22.89 11.74
CA VAL A 24 10.66 -21.78 12.12
C VAL A 24 11.34 -20.44 11.84
N GLU A 25 12.62 -20.30 12.19
CA GLU A 25 13.39 -19.09 11.87
C GLU A 25 13.43 -18.83 10.35
N ALA A 26 13.75 -19.85 9.56
CA ALA A 26 13.76 -19.74 8.10
C ALA A 26 12.40 -19.34 7.52
N LEU A 27 11.31 -19.92 8.03
CA LEU A 27 9.94 -19.60 7.61
C LEU A 27 9.55 -18.16 7.99
N LEU A 28 9.99 -17.66 9.14
CA LEU A 28 9.73 -16.27 9.54
C LEU A 28 10.46 -15.29 8.61
N GLU A 29 11.70 -15.58 8.24
CA GLU A 29 12.47 -14.76 7.29
C GLU A 29 11.89 -14.82 5.87
N GLU A 30 11.50 -16.01 5.40
CA GLU A 30 10.80 -16.17 4.11
C GLU A 30 9.48 -15.41 4.10
N ARG A 31 8.70 -15.48 5.18
CA ARG A 31 7.43 -14.75 5.32
C ARG A 31 7.65 -13.24 5.26
N LYS A 32 8.65 -12.70 5.97
CA LYS A 32 8.99 -11.26 5.90
C LYS A 32 9.42 -10.86 4.48
N LYS A 33 10.20 -11.69 3.80
CA LYS A 33 10.63 -11.44 2.42
C LYS A 33 9.43 -11.41 1.47
N LEU A 34 8.56 -12.41 1.54
CA LEU A 34 7.35 -12.49 0.71
C LEU A 34 6.40 -11.31 0.96
N GLU A 35 6.26 -10.87 2.21
CA GLU A 35 5.48 -9.66 2.52
C GLU A 35 6.05 -8.42 1.85
N LYS A 36 7.38 -8.25 1.88
CA LYS A 36 8.05 -7.12 1.22
C LYS A 36 7.85 -7.18 -0.30
N ASP A 37 8.09 -8.34 -0.90
CA ASP A 37 7.95 -8.55 -2.34
C ASP A 37 6.49 -8.29 -2.79
N LEU A 38 5.51 -8.71 -1.99
CA LEU A 38 4.09 -8.45 -2.23
C LEU A 38 3.76 -6.95 -2.20
N THR A 39 4.28 -6.21 -1.22
CA THR A 39 4.11 -4.75 -1.15
C THR A 39 4.75 -4.06 -2.36
N GLU A 40 5.96 -4.47 -2.78
CA GLU A 40 6.63 -3.92 -3.95
C GLU A 40 5.86 -4.20 -5.26
N ALA A 41 5.35 -5.43 -5.44
CA ALA A 41 4.55 -5.80 -6.60
C ALA A 41 3.26 -4.99 -6.68
N ARG A 42 2.54 -4.83 -5.55
CA ARG A 42 1.33 -4.01 -5.47
C ARG A 42 1.61 -2.54 -5.78
N LYS A 43 2.73 -2.01 -5.30
CA LYS A 43 3.17 -0.64 -5.62
C LYS A 43 3.40 -0.46 -7.13
N LYS A 44 4.06 -1.42 -7.80
CA LYS A 44 4.27 -1.39 -9.25
C LYS A 44 2.95 -1.43 -10.02
N LEU A 45 2.01 -2.30 -9.61
CA LEU A 45 0.68 -2.36 -10.23
C LEU A 45 -0.07 -1.03 -10.10
N ALA A 46 -0.10 -0.44 -8.90
CA ALA A 46 -0.74 0.85 -8.65
C ALA A 46 -0.16 2.00 -9.50
N LEU A 47 1.16 2.01 -9.71
CA LEU A 47 1.85 3.02 -10.51
C LEU A 47 1.71 2.81 -12.03
N GLY A 48 1.00 1.77 -12.49
CA GLY A 48 0.73 1.55 -13.92
C GLY A 48 1.41 0.33 -14.53
N GLY A 49 1.77 -0.69 -13.73
CA GLY A 49 2.29 -1.96 -14.21
C GLY A 49 1.27 -2.92 -14.84
N GLY A 50 0.02 -2.48 -15.08
CA GLY A 50 -1.04 -3.24 -15.74
C GLY A 50 -1.28 -2.74 -17.17
N SER A 51 -1.75 -3.62 -18.06
CA SER A 51 -2.02 -3.27 -19.47
C SER A 51 -2.86 -1.99 -19.62
N PRO A 52 -2.66 -1.19 -20.68
CA PRO A 52 -3.23 0.16 -20.82
C PRO A 52 -4.76 0.23 -20.95
N ALA A 53 -5.46 -0.90 -20.94
CA ALA A 53 -6.83 -1.00 -21.43
C ALA A 53 -7.93 -0.71 -20.39
N ASP A 54 -7.66 -0.81 -19.08
CA ASP A 54 -8.70 -0.76 -18.04
C ASP A 54 -8.42 0.21 -16.87
N ALA A 55 -7.48 1.14 -17.01
CA ALA A 55 -7.17 2.10 -15.95
C ALA A 55 -7.68 3.53 -16.28
N PRO A 56 -8.80 3.99 -15.72
CA PRO A 56 -9.06 5.42 -15.59
C PRO A 56 -8.21 5.94 -14.40
N ALA A 57 -7.32 6.92 -14.50
CA ALA A 57 -6.90 7.78 -15.59
C ALA A 57 -5.36 7.87 -15.61
N ALA A 58 -4.80 7.98 -16.82
CA ALA A 58 -3.49 8.55 -17.04
C ALA A 58 -3.41 9.92 -16.33
N ASN A 59 -2.23 10.28 -15.83
CA ASN A 59 -1.96 11.59 -15.24
C ASN A 59 -2.71 12.69 -16.02
N GLU A 60 -3.55 13.46 -15.34
CA GLU A 60 -4.36 14.51 -15.97
C GLU A 60 -3.92 15.89 -15.49
N ILE A 61 -4.43 16.93 -16.15
CA ILE A 61 -4.16 18.32 -15.78
C ILE A 61 -5.48 18.95 -15.33
N VAL A 62 -5.53 19.36 -14.06
CA VAL A 62 -6.68 20.04 -13.46
C VAL A 62 -6.28 21.47 -13.14
N ALA A 63 -6.94 22.45 -13.79
CA ALA A 63 -6.65 23.87 -13.60
C ALA A 63 -5.15 24.23 -13.76
N GLY A 64 -4.45 23.57 -14.69
CA GLY A 64 -3.02 23.77 -14.94
C GLY A 64 -2.09 23.07 -13.94
N VAL A 65 -2.62 22.20 -13.08
CA VAL A 65 -1.85 21.42 -12.10
C VAL A 65 -1.92 19.94 -12.46
N GLY A 66 -0.77 19.25 -12.46
CA GLY A 66 -0.73 17.81 -12.66
C GLY A 66 -1.50 17.08 -11.56
N PHE A 67 -2.30 16.09 -11.93
CA PHE A 67 -3.09 15.30 -11.00
C PHE A 67 -2.96 13.80 -11.31
N LEU A 68 -2.75 13.02 -10.25
CA LEU A 68 -2.76 11.56 -10.29
C LEU A 68 -3.70 11.04 -9.21
N GLY A 69 -4.88 10.61 -9.61
CA GLY A 69 -5.88 9.98 -8.73
C GLY A 69 -6.09 8.53 -9.07
N LYS A 70 -5.94 7.60 -8.11
CA LYS A 70 -6.22 6.17 -8.32
C LYS A 70 -6.85 5.48 -7.11
N ALA A 71 -7.83 4.63 -7.37
CA ALA A 71 -8.28 3.62 -6.42
C ALA A 71 -7.39 2.37 -6.54
N VAL A 72 -6.91 1.84 -5.42
CA VAL A 72 -5.99 0.71 -5.35
C VAL A 72 -6.53 -0.35 -4.40
N SER A 73 -6.45 -1.61 -4.80
CA SER A 73 -6.91 -2.77 -4.02
C SER A 73 -5.73 -3.51 -3.40
N GLY A 74 -5.90 -4.02 -2.18
CA GLY A 74 -4.88 -4.83 -1.50
C GLY A 74 -3.66 -4.05 -1.01
N VAL A 75 -3.66 -2.71 -1.12
CA VAL A 75 -2.60 -1.88 -0.53
C VAL A 75 -3.00 -1.55 0.90
N SER A 76 -2.12 -1.88 1.87
CA SER A 76 -2.41 -1.58 3.26
C SER A 76 -2.29 -0.06 3.53
N PRO A 77 -3.00 0.51 4.51
CA PRO A 77 -2.96 1.95 4.78
C PRO A 77 -1.55 2.52 4.99
N LYS A 78 -0.65 1.74 5.63
CA LYS A 78 0.76 2.11 5.83
C LYS A 78 1.57 2.20 4.53
N ASP A 79 1.16 1.48 3.49
CA ASP A 79 1.84 1.45 2.19
C ASP A 79 1.33 2.52 1.22
N LEU A 80 0.17 3.15 1.52
CA LEU A 80 -0.39 4.22 0.70
C LEU A 80 0.50 5.47 0.69
N LYS A 81 1.15 5.82 1.81
CA LYS A 81 2.05 6.98 1.87
C LYS A 81 3.30 6.80 0.98
N PRO A 82 4.08 5.71 1.12
CA PRO A 82 5.18 5.42 0.19
C PRO A 82 4.76 5.29 -1.29
N LEU A 83 3.50 4.93 -1.56
CA LEU A 83 2.93 4.90 -2.91
C LEU A 83 2.64 6.31 -3.43
N ALA A 84 2.02 7.18 -2.60
CA ALA A 84 1.77 8.57 -2.94
C ALA A 84 3.07 9.35 -3.21
N ASP A 85 4.11 9.12 -2.40
CA ASP A 85 5.44 9.71 -2.61
C ASP A 85 6.06 9.28 -3.96
N ALA A 86 5.93 8.00 -4.33
CA ALA A 86 6.37 7.54 -5.65
C ALA A 86 5.54 8.12 -6.80
N GLY A 87 4.23 8.30 -6.58
CA GLY A 87 3.35 9.02 -7.51
C GLY A 87 3.84 10.46 -7.74
N LYS A 88 4.26 11.17 -6.68
CA LYS A 88 4.82 12.52 -6.81
C LYS A 88 6.08 12.53 -7.67
N THR A 89 7.00 11.60 -7.43
CA THR A 89 8.21 11.45 -8.25
C THR A 89 7.87 11.18 -9.72
N SER A 90 6.86 10.33 -9.99
CA SER A 90 6.42 10.04 -11.35
C SER A 90 5.72 11.20 -12.05
N LEU A 91 5.02 12.05 -11.29
CA LEU A 91 4.27 13.20 -11.81
C LEU A 91 5.16 14.44 -12.00
N GLY A 92 6.26 14.55 -11.24
CA GLY A 92 7.18 15.68 -11.26
C GLY A 92 6.67 16.87 -10.43
N SER A 93 5.54 17.45 -10.84
CA SER A 93 4.84 18.53 -10.13
C SER A 93 3.33 18.29 -10.18
N GLY A 94 2.68 18.29 -9.02
CA GLY A 94 1.23 18.07 -8.96
C GLY A 94 0.70 17.57 -7.61
N VAL A 95 -0.54 17.12 -7.66
CA VAL A 95 -1.28 16.53 -6.54
C VAL A 95 -1.55 15.06 -6.83
N VAL A 96 -1.27 14.20 -5.85
CA VAL A 96 -1.44 12.75 -5.95
C VAL A 96 -2.43 12.29 -4.89
N VAL A 97 -3.40 11.48 -5.30
CA VAL A 97 -4.43 10.91 -4.42
C VAL A 97 -4.52 9.40 -4.66
N PHE A 98 -4.34 8.63 -3.59
CA PHE A 98 -4.57 7.18 -3.63
C PHE A 98 -5.64 6.80 -2.62
N VAL A 99 -6.64 6.05 -3.09
CA VAL A 99 -7.70 5.48 -2.25
C VAL A 99 -7.50 3.97 -2.16
N GLY A 100 -7.13 3.48 -0.98
CA GLY A 100 -7.06 2.05 -0.67
C GLY A 100 -8.42 1.51 -0.26
N ALA A 101 -8.92 0.51 -1.00
CA ALA A 101 -10.05 -0.31 -0.54
C ALA A 101 -9.54 -1.34 0.48
N GLY A 102 -9.95 -1.18 1.73
CA GLY A 102 -9.63 -2.08 2.83
C GLY A 102 -10.70 -3.15 3.04
N GLU A 103 -10.46 -4.02 4.01
CA GLU A 103 -11.44 -5.01 4.47
C GLU A 103 -12.59 -4.32 5.24
N ASP A 104 -13.72 -5.03 5.42
CA ASP A 104 -14.88 -4.55 6.18
C ASP A 104 -15.50 -3.22 5.69
N ASN A 105 -15.51 -3.00 4.37
CA ASN A 105 -16.08 -1.80 3.73
C ASN A 105 -15.43 -0.48 4.21
N LYS A 106 -14.20 -0.56 4.74
CA LYS A 106 -13.40 0.61 5.13
C LYS A 106 -12.50 1.03 3.99
N ALA A 107 -12.50 2.31 3.66
CA ALA A 107 -11.54 2.90 2.73
C ALA A 107 -10.49 3.70 3.50
N SER A 108 -9.27 3.73 2.97
CA SER A 108 -8.21 4.63 3.42
C SER A 108 -7.82 5.53 2.26
N VAL A 109 -7.49 6.79 2.54
CA VAL A 109 -7.07 7.74 1.52
C VAL A 109 -5.79 8.43 1.95
N VAL A 110 -4.89 8.64 0.98
CA VAL A 110 -3.70 9.46 1.15
C VAL A 110 -3.66 10.50 0.04
N VAL A 111 -3.36 11.73 0.43
CA VAL A 111 -3.09 12.84 -0.49
C VAL A 111 -1.67 13.32 -0.29
N ALA A 112 -0.95 13.54 -1.38
CA ALA A 112 0.37 14.14 -1.38
C ALA A 112 0.43 15.28 -2.40
N VAL A 113 1.08 16.37 -2.01
CA VAL A 113 1.33 17.55 -2.86
C VAL A 113 2.84 17.67 -3.04
N THR A 114 3.30 18.03 -4.25
CA THR A 114 4.72 18.29 -4.51
C THR A 114 5.19 19.59 -3.87
N ASP A 115 6.48 19.66 -3.55
CA ASP A 115 7.06 20.74 -2.73
C ASP A 115 6.91 22.13 -3.36
N ASP A 116 6.83 22.23 -4.69
CA ASP A 116 6.58 23.46 -5.43
C ASP A 116 5.13 23.98 -5.31
N LEU A 117 4.21 23.12 -4.87
CA LEU A 117 2.78 23.40 -4.82
C LEU A 117 2.22 23.51 -3.38
N VAL A 118 3.01 23.18 -2.34
CA VAL A 118 2.54 23.21 -0.94
C VAL A 118 2.15 24.60 -0.44
N SER A 119 2.65 25.67 -1.06
CA SER A 119 2.26 27.06 -0.75
C SER A 119 0.87 27.41 -1.29
N ARG A 120 0.38 26.67 -2.28
CA ARG A 120 -0.91 26.88 -2.95
C ARG A 120 -1.96 25.86 -2.52
N PHE A 121 -1.54 24.63 -2.20
CA PHE A 121 -2.42 23.52 -1.86
C PHE A 121 -2.01 22.86 -0.56
N SER A 122 -2.96 22.71 0.35
CA SER A 122 -2.81 22.01 1.62
C SER A 122 -3.18 20.54 1.45
N ALA A 123 -2.20 19.64 1.62
CA ALA A 123 -2.46 18.19 1.60
C ALA A 123 -3.46 17.78 2.69
N VAL A 124 -3.43 18.47 3.84
CA VAL A 124 -4.35 18.26 4.98
C VAL A 124 -5.79 18.62 4.59
N ASP A 125 -5.99 19.73 3.90
CA ASP A 125 -7.35 20.14 3.50
C ASP A 125 -7.88 19.23 2.40
N LEU A 126 -7.03 18.85 1.44
CA LEU A 126 -7.41 17.91 0.39
C LEU A 126 -7.77 16.51 0.93
N VAL A 127 -7.01 15.98 1.88
CA VAL A 127 -7.32 14.67 2.48
C VAL A 127 -8.62 14.73 3.30
N ARG A 128 -8.93 15.86 3.95
CA ARG A 128 -10.22 16.03 4.65
C ARG A 128 -11.41 15.97 3.69
N VAL A 129 -11.30 16.63 2.53
CA VAL A 129 -12.33 16.56 1.48
C VAL A 129 -12.48 15.12 0.98
N ALA A 130 -11.38 14.43 0.73
CA ALA A 130 -11.41 13.05 0.25
C ALA A 130 -11.98 12.08 1.30
N SER A 131 -11.59 12.22 2.57
CA SER A 131 -12.13 11.41 3.67
C SER A 131 -13.63 11.63 3.86
N ALA A 132 -14.11 12.88 3.75
CA ALA A 132 -15.54 13.18 3.84
C ALA A 132 -16.34 12.51 2.71
N ALA A 133 -15.81 12.49 1.48
CA ALA A 133 -16.42 11.78 0.36
C ALA A 133 -16.52 10.26 0.58
N LEU A 134 -15.62 9.70 1.39
CA LEU A 134 -15.62 8.29 1.80
C LEU A 134 -16.47 8.02 3.06
N GLY A 135 -17.11 9.04 3.64
CA GLY A 135 -17.86 8.93 4.90
C GLY A 135 -16.98 8.81 6.15
N GLY A 136 -15.70 9.15 6.05
CA GLY A 136 -14.72 9.12 7.15
C GLY A 136 -14.45 10.50 7.77
N GLN A 137 -13.83 10.51 8.95
CA GLN A 137 -13.39 11.71 9.69
C GLN A 137 -11.88 11.67 9.98
N GLY A 138 -11.04 11.54 8.97
CA GLY A 138 -9.58 11.46 9.12
C GLY A 138 -8.80 12.41 8.21
N GLY A 139 -7.69 12.94 8.69
CA GLY A 139 -6.76 13.75 7.88
C GLY A 139 -5.60 14.34 8.68
N GLY A 140 -4.42 13.75 8.53
CA GLY A 140 -3.14 14.14 9.13
C GLY A 140 -2.01 13.24 8.67
#